data_AF-A0A1H9S5Y4-F1
#
_entry.id   AF-A0A1H9S5Y4-F1
#
_cell.length_a   1.000
_cell.length_b   1.000
_cell.length_c   1.000
_cell.angle_alpha   90.00
_cell.angle_beta   90.00
_cell.angle_gamma   90.00
#
_symmetry.space_group_name_H-M   'P 1'
#
loop_
_entity.id
_entity.type
_entity.pdbx_description
1 polymer ?
#
loop_
_entity_poly.entity_id
_entity_poly.type
_entity_poly.pdbx_seq_one_letter_code
_entity_poly.pdbx_strand_id
1 'polypeptide(L)' 'MTGSRDRRSIRCLECDAVIPRPDPVVGWWLCDDCELAFDGDGRRITGGRRH' A
#
# COMPACT_ATOMS: atom_id res chain seq x y z
N MET A 1 -11.03 -15.15 -18.34
CA MET A 1 -10.81 -13.71 -18.09
C MET A 1 -10.29 -13.57 -16.68
N THR A 2 -9.02 -13.21 -16.53
CA THR A 2 -8.31 -13.15 -15.25
C THR A 2 -8.96 -12.10 -14.34
N GLY A 3 -9.35 -12.51 -13.13
CA GLY A 3 -10.06 -11.67 -12.18
C GLY A 3 -9.26 -10.41 -11.88
N SER A 4 -9.80 -9.26 -12.28
CA SER A 4 -9.41 -7.98 -11.71
C SER A 4 -9.73 -8.04 -10.23
N ARG A 5 -8.72 -8.36 -9.41
CA ARG A 5 -8.76 -8.00 -8.00
C ARG A 5 -8.85 -6.48 -7.97
N ASP A 6 -10.07 -6.03 -7.79
CA ASP A 6 -10.52 -4.65 -7.72
C ASP A 6 -9.96 -3.97 -6.46
N ARG A 7 -8.63 -3.97 -6.29
CA ARG A 7 -7.95 -3.30 -5.19
C ARG A 7 -7.87 -1.81 -5.53
N ARG A 8 -9.02 -1.16 -5.49
CA ARG A 8 -9.16 0.31 -5.66
C ARG A 8 -8.51 1.09 -4.53
N SER A 9 -8.30 0.43 -3.40
CA SER A 9 -7.61 0.93 -2.22
C SER A 9 -7.23 -0.23 -1.32
N ILE A 10 -6.28 -0.01 -0.42
CA ILE A 10 -5.96 -0.90 0.70
C ILE A 10 -6.15 -0.14 2.01
N ARG A 11 -6.10 -0.82 3.15
CA ARG A 11 -5.99 -0.15 4.46
C ARG A 11 -4.56 -0.24 4.97
N CYS A 12 -4.10 0.84 5.59
CA CYS A 12 -2.85 0.84 6.32
C CYS A 12 -2.97 -0.08 7.54
N LEU A 13 -2.02 -1.00 7.73
CA LEU A 13 -2.02 -1.92 8.88
C LEU A 13 -1.69 -1.23 10.21
N GLU A 14 -1.11 -0.02 10.19
CA GLU A 14 -0.73 0.71 11.40
C GLU A 14 -1.81 1.69 11.86
N CYS A 15 -2.37 2.47 10.94
CA CYS A 15 -3.31 3.55 11.24
C CYS A 15 -4.75 3.30 10.76
N ASP A 16 -5.04 2.15 10.13
CA ASP A 16 -6.32 1.81 9.47
C ASP A 16 -6.79 2.79 8.37
N ALA A 17 -5.95 3.78 8.04
CA ALA A 17 -6.20 4.76 6.99
C ALA A 17 -6.41 4.09 5.63
N VAL A 18 -7.33 4.62 4.83
CA VAL A 18 -7.59 4.13 3.48
C VAL A 18 -6.51 4.67 2.55
N ILE A 19 -5.71 3.78 1.98
CA ILE A 19 -4.66 4.12 1.03
C ILE A 19 -5.23 3.97 -0.40
N PRO A 20 -5.33 5.07 -1.17
CA PRO A 20 -5.83 5.01 -2.54
C PRO A 20 -4.92 4.15 -3.43
N ARG A 21 -5.46 3.71 -4.57
CA ARG A 21 -4.67 2.98 -5.57
C ARG A 21 -3.44 3.81 -5.98
N PRO A 22 -2.24 3.22 -6.02
CA PRO A 22 -1.04 3.91 -6.40
C PRO A 22 -1.03 4.18 -7.90
N ASP A 23 -0.20 5.15 -8.27
CA ASP A 23 0.16 5.38 -9.65
C ASP A 23 0.62 4.07 -10.34
N PRO A 24 0.16 3.82 -11.58
CA PRO A 24 0.51 2.61 -12.32
C PRO A 24 2.02 2.52 -12.61
N VAL A 25 2.76 3.63 -12.49
CA VAL A 25 4.21 3.69 -12.66
C VAL A 25 4.96 3.29 -11.38
N VAL A 26 4.39 3.60 -10.21
CA VAL A 26 5.04 3.44 -8.91
C VAL A 26 4.94 1.97 -8.45
N GLY A 27 3.78 1.34 -8.63
CA GLY A 27 3.59 -0.08 -8.34
C GLY A 27 3.52 -0.45 -6.85
N TRP A 28 3.57 0.53 -5.94
CA TRP A 28 3.43 0.38 -4.49
C TRP A 28 2.53 1.47 -3.91
N TRP A 29 1.72 1.13 -2.90
CA TRP A 29 0.81 2.02 -2.18
C TRP A 29 1.57 2.81 -1.11
N LEU A 30 1.32 4.10 -0.97
CA LEU A 30 1.88 4.96 0.08
C LEU A 30 0.77 5.45 1.00
N CYS A 31 0.89 5.21 2.29
CA CYS A 31 0.03 5.84 3.28
C CYS A 31 0.52 7.26 3.57
N ASP A 32 -0.30 8.28 3.33
CA ASP A 32 0.04 9.68 3.63
C ASP A 32 0.14 9.97 5.14
N ASP A 33 -0.68 9.31 5.98
CA ASP A 33 -0.66 9.53 7.43
C ASP A 33 0.58 8.94 8.11
N CYS A 34 0.96 7.73 7.68
CA CYS A 34 1.99 6.94 8.31
C CYS A 34 3.33 7.00 7.52
N GLU A 35 3.34 7.61 6.33
CA GLU A 35 4.46 7.65 5.37
C GLU A 35 5.04 6.25 5.07
N LEU A 36 4.19 5.22 5.11
CA LEU A 36 4.57 3.82 4.91
C LEU A 36 4.21 3.32 3.51
N ALA A 37 5.15 2.59 2.90
CA ALA A 37 4.93 1.95 1.62
C ALA A 37 4.45 0.49 1.79
N PHE A 38 3.53 0.08 0.92
CA PHE A 38 2.95 -1.27 0.86
C PHE A 38 2.98 -1.83 -0.58
N ASP A 39 3.20 -3.13 -0.72
CA ASP A 39 3.37 -3.82 -2.00
C ASP A 39 2.05 -4.19 -2.69
N GLY A 40 2.18 -4.84 -3.86
CA GLY A 40 1.14 -5.51 -4.66
C GLY A 40 0.10 -6.30 -3.87
N ASP A 41 0.46 -6.79 -2.69
CA ASP A 41 -0.30 -7.65 -1.80
C ASP A 41 -0.79 -6.94 -0.53
N GLY A 42 -0.51 -5.65 -0.37
CA GLY A 42 -0.84 -4.86 0.81
C GLY A 42 0.11 -5.13 1.98
N ARG A 43 1.28 -5.73 1.73
CA ARG A 43 2.32 -5.96 2.75
C ARG A 43 3.27 -4.79 2.78
N ARG A 44 3.67 -4.39 3.98
CA ARG A 44 4.62 -3.29 4.18
C ARG A 44 5.98 -3.60 3.53
N ILE A 45 6.48 -2.68 2.70
CA ILE A 45 7.77 -2.79 2.00
C ILE A 45 8.87 -2.02 2.74
N THR A 46 8.54 -0.89 3.36
CA THR A 46 9.50 -0.12 4.14
C THR A 46 9.65 -0.74 5.53
N GLY A 47 10.48 -1.77 5.61
CA GLY A 47 11.03 -2.27 6.86
C GLY A 47 11.90 -1.18 7.47
N GLY A 48 11.57 -0.74 8.68
CA GLY A 48 12.37 0.24 9.39
C GLY A 48 13.82 -0.23 9.49
N ARG A 49 14.77 0.66 9.16
CA ARG A 49 16.09 0.58 9.80
C ARG A 49 15.84 0.68 11.29
N ARG A 50 15.79 -0.46 11.97
CA ARG A 50 16.02 -0.53 13.41
C ARG A 50 17.42 0.04 13.62
N HIS A 51 17.49 1.21 14.23
CA HIS A 51 18.72 1.78 14.74
C HIS A 51 18.94 1.33 16.18
#